data_AF-A0A8J4ULF0-F1
#
_entry.id   AF-A0A8J4ULF0-F1
#
_cell.length_a   1.000
_cell.length_b   1.000
_cell.length_c   1.000
_cell.angle_alpha   90.00
_cell.angle_beta   90.00
_cell.angle_gamma   90.00
#
_symmetry.space_group_name_H-M   'P 1'
#
loop_
_entity.id
_entity.type
_entity.pdbx_description
1 polymer ?
#
loop_
_entity_poly.entity_id
_entity_poly.type
_entity_poly.pdbx_seq_one_letter_code
_entity_poly.pdbx_strand_id
1 'polypeptide(L)'
;MPSDKTIGGGDDSFNTFFSETGAGKHVPRAVFVDLEPTVIDEVRTGTYRQLFHPEQLITGKEDAANNYARGHYTIGKEIIDLVLDRIRKLRECISIHVGQAGVQIGNACWELYCLEHGIQPDGQMPSDKTIGGGDDSFNTFFSETGAGKHVPRAVFVDLEPTVIDEVRTGTYRQLFHPEQLITGKEDAANNYARGHYTIGKELIDLVLDRIRKLADQCTGLQGFLVFHSFGGGTGSGFTSLLMERLSVDYGKKSKLEFSIYPAPQVSTAVQLSVSEITN
;
A
#
# COMPACT_ATOMS: atom_id res chain seq x y z
N MET A 1 6.47 -12.90 -42.44
CA MET A 1 5.88 -13.01 -41.08
C MET A 1 7.03 -13.09 -40.09
N PRO A 2 7.32 -12.05 -39.30
CA PRO A 2 8.19 -12.20 -38.15
C PRO A 2 7.36 -12.54 -36.90
N SER A 3 7.94 -13.46 -36.15
CA SER A 3 7.47 -14.15 -34.96
C SER A 3 7.14 -13.26 -33.76
N ASP A 4 6.06 -13.64 -33.07
CA ASP A 4 5.69 -13.23 -31.71
C ASP A 4 6.88 -13.26 -30.75
N LYS A 5 7.20 -12.09 -30.17
CA LYS A 5 7.96 -12.00 -28.93
C LYS A 5 6.98 -12.01 -27.78
N THR A 6 7.10 -13.07 -26.99
CA THR A 6 6.57 -13.28 -25.64
C THR A 6 6.42 -11.99 -24.82
N ILE A 7 5.18 -11.74 -24.40
CA ILE A 7 4.79 -10.79 -23.34
C ILE A 7 5.01 -11.50 -22.01
N GLY A 8 5.78 -10.92 -21.09
CA GLY A 8 5.95 -11.40 -19.72
C GLY A 8 7.40 -11.64 -19.34
N GLY A 9 8.08 -10.57 -18.94
CA GLY A 9 9.48 -10.63 -18.49
C GLY A 9 10.11 -9.24 -18.49
N GLY A 10 9.49 -8.28 -17.78
CA GLY A 10 10.17 -7.02 -17.48
C GLY A 10 11.38 -7.31 -16.60
N ASP A 11 12.55 -6.88 -17.05
CA ASP A 11 13.84 -7.10 -16.39
C ASP A 11 13.78 -6.57 -14.95
N ASP A 12 13.75 -7.52 -14.01
CA ASP A 12 13.54 -7.35 -12.58
C ASP A 12 14.63 -6.48 -11.91
N SER A 13 15.74 -6.25 -12.63
CA SER A 13 16.82 -5.33 -12.27
C SER A 13 16.43 -3.86 -12.46
N PHE A 14 15.61 -3.54 -13.45
CA PHE A 14 15.21 -2.17 -13.77
C PHE A 14 14.32 -1.56 -12.68
N ASN A 15 13.35 -2.33 -12.19
CA ASN A 15 12.46 -1.94 -11.08
C ASN A 15 13.18 -1.79 -9.73
N THR A 16 14.43 -2.26 -9.63
CA THR A 16 15.28 -2.05 -8.45
C THR A 16 15.79 -0.62 -8.40
N PHE A 17 16.10 -0.02 -9.55
CA PHE A 17 16.65 1.34 -9.64
C PHE A 17 15.62 2.39 -10.04
N PHE A 18 14.49 1.98 -10.59
CA PHE A 18 13.44 2.87 -11.06
C PHE A 18 12.07 2.44 -10.51
N SER A 19 11.21 3.42 -10.29
CA SER A 19 9.79 3.26 -9.97
C SER A 19 8.98 3.71 -11.18
N GLU A 20 8.05 2.88 -11.63
CA GLU A 20 7.13 3.25 -12.71
C GLU A 20 5.97 4.06 -12.11
N THR A 21 5.73 5.24 -12.67
CA THR A 21 4.54 6.04 -12.38
C THR A 21 3.46 5.65 -13.37
N GLY A 22 2.18 5.65 -12.97
CA GLY A 22 1.04 5.18 -13.79
C GLY A 22 0.84 5.86 -15.16
N ALA A 23 1.69 6.80 -15.55
CA ALA A 23 1.79 7.38 -16.89
C ALA A 23 2.88 6.73 -17.78
N GLY A 24 3.45 5.58 -17.38
CA GLY A 24 4.53 4.89 -18.10
C GLY A 24 5.90 5.57 -17.96
N LYS A 25 6.04 6.48 -16.99
CA LYS A 25 7.26 7.25 -16.74
C LYS A 25 8.02 6.63 -15.56
N HIS A 26 9.31 6.37 -15.77
CA HIS A 26 10.18 5.75 -14.79
C HIS A 26 10.98 6.81 -14.02
N VAL A 27 10.82 6.82 -12.69
CA VAL A 27 11.49 7.75 -11.77
C VAL A 27 12.54 6.98 -10.98
N PRO A 28 13.82 7.40 -10.99
CA PRO A 28 14.89 6.71 -10.25
C PRO A 28 14.59 6.64 -8.75
N ARG A 29 14.89 5.51 -8.09
CA ARG A 29 14.86 5.36 -6.63
C ARG A 29 16.11 5.96 -6.01
N ALA A 30 16.28 7.26 -6.13
CA ALA A 30 17.43 7.99 -5.62
C ALA A 30 16.98 9.22 -4.84
N VAL A 31 17.77 9.60 -3.84
CA VAL A 31 17.68 10.90 -3.18
C VAL A 31 19.03 11.58 -3.39
N PHE A 32 19.02 12.70 -4.11
CA PHE A 32 20.19 13.57 -4.22
C PHE A 32 20.18 14.53 -3.06
N VAL A 33 21.31 14.62 -2.39
CA VAL A 33 21.50 15.48 -1.24
C VAL A 33 22.77 16.28 -1.49
N ASP A 34 22.63 17.59 -1.48
CA ASP A 34 23.76 18.50 -1.40
C ASP A 34 23.47 19.55 -0.33
N LEU A 35 24.49 19.96 0.42
CA LEU A 35 24.33 21.08 1.34
C LEU A 35 24.32 22.41 0.56
N GLU A 36 24.93 22.43 -0.63
CA GLU A 36 24.96 23.57 -1.53
C GLU A 36 23.73 23.60 -2.47
N PRO A 37 23.02 24.74 -2.58
CA PRO A 37 21.88 24.91 -3.50
C PRO A 37 22.19 24.68 -4.97
N THR A 38 23.37 25.14 -5.41
CA THR A 38 23.73 25.28 -6.82
C THR A 38 23.65 23.96 -7.58
N VAL A 39 24.23 22.90 -7.03
CA VAL A 39 24.29 21.57 -7.67
C VAL A 39 22.90 20.96 -7.84
N ILE A 40 22.04 21.07 -6.83
CA ILE A 40 20.68 20.53 -6.89
C ILE A 40 19.78 21.39 -7.78
N ASP A 41 19.97 22.71 -7.79
CA ASP A 41 19.24 23.64 -8.67
C ASP A 41 19.59 23.43 -10.15
N GLU A 42 20.83 23.07 -10.46
CA GLU A 42 21.21 22.62 -11.80
C GLU A 42 20.43 21.38 -12.22
N VAL A 43 20.23 20.41 -11.32
CA VAL A 43 19.38 19.24 -11.61
C VAL A 43 17.90 19.62 -11.78
N ARG A 44 17.40 20.57 -10.98
CA ARG A 44 16.01 21.07 -11.06
C ARG A 44 15.72 21.85 -12.35
N THR A 45 16.72 22.49 -12.94
CA THR A 45 16.58 23.28 -14.18
C THR A 45 17.11 22.57 -15.42
N GLY A 46 17.90 21.52 -15.24
CA GLY A 46 18.60 20.82 -16.31
C GLY A 46 17.75 19.86 -17.13
N THR A 47 18.41 19.16 -18.04
CA THR A 47 17.80 18.20 -18.98
C THR A 47 17.02 17.10 -18.27
N TYR A 48 17.46 16.70 -17.07
CA TYR A 48 16.84 15.63 -16.27
C TYR A 48 15.83 16.12 -15.23
N ARG A 49 15.41 17.40 -15.27
CA ARG A 49 14.46 17.96 -14.29
C ARG A 49 13.15 17.20 -14.17
N GLN A 50 12.70 16.59 -15.28
CA GLN A 50 11.47 15.81 -15.30
C GLN A 50 11.71 14.38 -14.82
N LEU A 51 12.95 13.90 -14.72
CA LEU A 51 13.25 12.53 -14.34
C LEU A 51 13.02 12.27 -12.85
N PHE A 52 13.31 13.26 -12.00
CA PHE A 52 13.23 13.14 -10.54
C PHE A 52 11.96 13.77 -9.98
N HIS A 53 11.45 13.19 -8.90
CA HIS A 53 10.43 13.86 -8.09
C HIS A 53 11.08 15.03 -7.32
N PRO A 54 10.42 16.19 -7.17
CA PRO A 54 10.98 17.33 -6.43
C PRO A 54 11.41 17.00 -4.99
N GLU A 55 10.80 15.98 -4.40
CA GLU A 55 11.10 15.49 -3.05
C GLU A 55 12.40 14.65 -2.97
N GLN A 56 12.91 14.17 -4.10
CA GLN A 56 14.17 13.43 -4.20
C GLN A 56 15.39 14.35 -4.24
N LEU A 57 15.17 15.66 -4.41
CA LEU A 57 16.22 16.66 -4.59
C LEU A 57 16.29 17.50 -3.31
N ILE A 58 17.15 17.14 -2.39
CA ILE A 58 17.26 17.80 -1.08
C ILE A 58 18.48 18.72 -1.11
N THR A 59 18.26 19.98 -0.75
CA THR A 59 19.33 20.95 -0.66
C THR A 59 19.35 21.67 0.68
N GLY A 60 20.56 22.03 1.13
CA GLY A 60 20.74 22.94 2.25
C GLY A 60 20.51 24.39 1.87
N LYS A 61 20.48 25.25 2.90
CA LYS A 61 20.34 26.70 2.70
C LYS A 61 21.68 27.38 2.40
N GLU A 62 22.77 26.76 2.85
CA GLU A 62 24.12 27.32 2.81
C GLU A 62 25.15 26.22 2.56
N ASP A 63 26.26 26.59 1.91
CA ASP A 63 27.41 25.71 1.73
C ASP A 63 28.17 25.47 3.05
N ALA A 64 28.61 24.23 3.26
CA ALA A 64 29.52 23.86 4.34
C ALA A 64 30.95 24.41 4.12
N ALA A 65 31.27 24.93 2.94
CA ALA A 65 32.54 25.56 2.56
C ALA A 65 33.75 24.67 2.89
N ASN A 66 33.65 23.38 2.57
CA ASN A 66 34.63 22.34 2.90
C ASN A 66 34.95 22.19 4.40
N ASN A 67 34.10 22.70 5.30
CA ASN A 67 34.27 22.59 6.75
C ASN A 67 33.47 21.41 7.32
N TYR A 68 34.19 20.39 7.79
CA TYR A 68 33.61 19.20 8.42
C TYR A 68 32.68 19.53 9.60
N ALA A 69 33.07 20.48 10.46
CA ALA A 69 32.28 20.81 11.65
C ALA A 69 30.97 21.50 11.27
N ARG A 70 30.96 22.37 10.25
CA ARG A 70 29.72 22.95 9.73
C ARG A 70 28.83 21.88 9.10
N GLY A 71 29.40 21.03 8.26
CA GLY A 71 28.69 19.92 7.64
C GLY A 71 28.06 18.97 8.66
N HIS A 72 28.80 18.57 9.70
CA HIS A 72 28.32 17.56 10.66
C HIS A 72 27.43 18.12 11.77
N TYR A 73 27.78 19.26 12.38
CA TYR A 73 27.12 19.74 13.61
C TYR A 73 26.08 20.83 13.38
N THR A 74 26.05 21.46 12.20
CA THR A 74 25.13 22.56 11.91
C THR A 74 24.23 22.22 10.72
N ILE A 75 24.66 22.55 9.50
CA ILE A 75 23.86 22.47 8.27
C ILE A 75 23.42 21.03 7.98
N GLY A 76 24.33 20.04 8.07
CA GLY A 76 23.95 18.65 7.82
C GLY A 76 23.06 18.07 8.90
N LYS A 77 23.09 18.56 10.15
CA LYS A 77 22.16 18.13 11.21
C LYS A 77 20.73 18.62 10.94
N GLU A 78 20.56 19.79 10.33
CA GLU A 78 19.24 20.30 9.93
C GLU A 78 18.64 19.50 8.77
N ILE A 79 19.49 18.97 7.90
CA ILE A 79 19.07 18.28 6.67
C ILE A 79 18.98 16.76 6.87
N ILE A 80 19.75 16.17 7.78
CA ILE A 80 19.79 14.71 7.94
C ILE A 80 18.42 14.15 8.32
N ASP A 81 17.65 14.85 9.16
CA ASP A 81 16.30 14.43 9.53
C ASP A 81 15.36 14.49 8.32
N LEU A 82 15.49 15.50 7.46
CA LEU A 82 14.76 15.61 6.19
C LEU A 82 15.17 14.50 5.20
N VAL A 83 16.46 14.18 5.10
CA VAL A 83 16.97 13.11 4.24
C VAL A 83 16.46 11.75 4.71
N LEU A 84 16.54 11.49 6.02
CA LEU A 84 16.05 10.25 6.62
C LEU A 84 14.53 10.14 6.48
N ASP A 85 13.78 11.23 6.65
CA ASP A 85 12.34 11.28 6.38
C ASP A 85 12.05 10.92 4.92
N ARG A 86 12.75 11.52 3.95
CA ARG A 86 12.54 11.23 2.52
C ARG A 86 12.91 9.80 2.14
N ILE A 87 13.92 9.21 2.78
CA ILE A 87 14.25 7.78 2.63
C ILE A 87 13.17 6.90 3.27
N ARG A 88 12.60 7.30 4.41
CA ARG A 88 11.54 6.57 5.11
C ARG A 88 10.19 6.66 4.41
N LYS A 89 9.88 7.78 3.73
CA LYS A 89 8.68 7.97 2.92
C LYS A 89 8.55 6.99 1.75
N LEU A 90 9.65 6.35 1.34
CA LEU A 90 9.66 5.33 0.28
C LEU A 90 9.19 3.95 0.79
N ARG A 91 8.30 3.92 1.79
CA ARG A 91 7.89 2.71 2.50
C ARG A 91 6.39 2.61 2.62
N GLU A 92 5.68 2.55 1.50
CA GLU A 92 4.24 2.35 1.49
C GLU A 92 3.88 0.87 1.68
N CYS A 93 2.78 0.62 2.39
CA CYS A 93 2.22 -0.70 2.63
C CYS A 93 0.76 -0.73 2.17
N ILE A 94 0.36 -1.82 1.51
CA ILE A 94 -1.03 -2.03 1.10
C ILE A 94 -1.67 -3.04 2.05
N SER A 95 -2.78 -2.65 2.68
CA SER A 95 -3.56 -3.56 3.52
C SER A 95 -4.65 -4.26 2.71
N ILE A 96 -4.76 -5.57 2.82
CA ILE A 96 -5.75 -6.38 2.11
C ILE A 96 -6.59 -7.09 3.17
N HIS A 97 -7.89 -6.83 3.18
CA HIS A 97 -8.84 -7.36 4.14
C HIS A 97 -9.76 -8.35 3.41
N VAL A 98 -9.66 -9.65 3.73
CA VAL A 98 -10.32 -10.73 3.00
C VAL A 98 -11.36 -11.45 3.85
N GLY A 99 -12.58 -11.49 3.34
CA GLY A 99 -13.75 -12.13 3.96
C GLY A 99 -14.25 -11.38 5.20
N GLN A 100 -15.42 -11.77 5.70
CA GLN A 100 -16.08 -11.17 6.86
C GLN A 100 -15.14 -10.80 8.01
N ALA A 101 -14.34 -11.75 8.49
CA ALA A 101 -13.50 -11.53 9.65
C ALA A 101 -12.36 -10.53 9.36
N GLY A 102 -11.73 -10.61 8.18
CA GLY A 102 -10.72 -9.65 7.74
C GLY A 102 -11.30 -8.25 7.55
N VAL A 103 -12.47 -8.14 6.91
CA VAL A 103 -13.17 -6.87 6.66
C VAL A 103 -13.57 -6.18 7.97
N GLN A 104 -14.12 -6.93 8.93
CA GLN A 104 -14.55 -6.37 10.21
C GLN A 104 -13.36 -5.90 11.06
N ILE A 105 -12.26 -6.67 11.10
CA ILE A 105 -11.02 -6.22 11.74
C ILE A 105 -10.48 -4.99 11.03
N GLY A 106 -10.44 -4.99 9.70
CA GLY A 106 -9.99 -3.85 8.91
C GLY A 106 -10.76 -2.58 9.24
N ASN A 107 -12.09 -2.65 9.34
CA ASN A 107 -12.92 -1.50 9.68
C ASN A 107 -12.55 -0.91 11.06
N ALA A 108 -12.36 -1.76 12.07
CA ALA A 108 -11.93 -1.33 13.40
C ALA A 108 -10.48 -0.80 13.42
N CYS A 109 -9.56 -1.42 12.69
CA CYS A 109 -8.18 -0.97 12.57
C CYS A 109 -8.08 0.41 11.92
N TRP A 110 -8.82 0.65 10.84
CA TRP A 110 -8.80 1.94 10.15
C TRP A 110 -9.49 3.05 10.95
N GLU A 111 -10.52 2.73 11.72
CA GLU A 111 -11.08 3.66 12.70
C GLU A 111 -10.01 4.10 13.70
N LEU A 112 -9.27 3.15 14.27
CA LEU A 112 -8.19 3.46 15.20
C LEU A 112 -7.06 4.27 14.54
N TYR A 113 -6.62 3.91 13.34
CA TYR A 113 -5.60 4.67 12.61
C TYR A 113 -6.06 6.11 12.33
N CYS A 114 -7.32 6.31 11.98
CA CYS A 114 -7.86 7.66 11.81
C CYS A 114 -7.82 8.46 13.12
N LEU A 115 -8.16 7.84 14.25
CA LEU A 115 -8.11 8.49 15.57
C LEU A 115 -6.68 8.81 16.00
N GLU A 116 -5.74 7.89 15.82
CA GLU A 116 -4.32 8.07 16.16
C GLU A 116 -3.66 9.19 15.35
N HIS A 117 -4.03 9.30 14.06
CA HIS A 117 -3.49 10.31 13.15
C HIS A 117 -4.32 11.59 13.08
N GLY A 118 -5.45 11.69 13.78
CA GLY A 118 -6.32 12.86 13.75
C GLY A 118 -7.01 13.09 12.40
N ILE A 119 -7.23 12.02 11.63
CA ILE A 119 -7.94 12.03 10.35
C ILE A 119 -9.44 11.86 10.64
N GLN A 120 -10.25 12.76 10.08
CA GLN A 120 -11.69 12.70 10.22
C GLN A 120 -12.30 11.59 9.35
N PRO A 121 -13.53 11.13 9.63
CA PRO A 121 -14.16 10.06 8.85
C PRO A 121 -14.36 10.36 7.35
N ASP A 122 -14.31 11.63 6.95
CA ASP A 122 -14.32 12.09 5.56
C ASP A 122 -12.93 12.09 4.89
N GLY A 123 -11.88 11.72 5.64
CA GLY A 123 -10.48 11.73 5.24
C GLY A 123 -9.80 13.09 5.36
N GLN A 124 -10.49 14.12 5.86
CA GLN A 124 -9.88 15.43 6.09
C GLN A 124 -9.04 15.42 7.36
N MET A 125 -7.88 16.07 7.31
CA MET A 125 -7.05 16.30 8.48
C MET A 125 -7.09 17.79 8.81
N PRO A 126 -7.88 18.23 9.80
CA PRO A 126 -7.93 19.65 10.19
C PRO A 126 -6.59 20.04 10.81
N SER A 127 -5.71 20.65 10.02
CA SER A 127 -4.33 20.92 10.45
C SER A 127 -4.23 22.17 11.33
N ASP A 128 -3.66 22.00 12.53
CA ASP A 128 -2.69 22.94 13.11
C ASP A 128 -1.24 22.38 13.01
N LYS A 129 -1.07 21.24 12.34
CA LYS A 129 0.22 20.67 11.93
C LYS A 129 0.33 20.79 10.42
N THR A 130 1.07 21.79 9.99
CA THR A 130 1.32 22.18 8.61
C THR A 130 1.54 21.00 7.65
N ILE A 131 0.86 21.09 6.50
CA ILE A 131 1.26 20.56 5.20
C ILE A 131 2.79 20.71 5.07
N GLY A 132 3.50 19.58 5.14
CA GLY A 132 4.96 19.51 4.93
C GLY A 132 5.88 19.67 6.15
N GLY A 133 5.38 19.55 7.40
CA GLY A 133 6.20 19.84 8.59
C GLY A 133 6.06 18.94 9.82
N GLY A 134 5.30 17.85 9.80
CA GLY A 134 5.10 17.02 10.99
C GLY A 134 4.97 15.54 10.68
N ASP A 135 6.01 14.77 11.01
CA ASP A 135 6.09 13.30 11.01
C ASP A 135 5.13 12.61 10.01
N ASP A 136 5.49 12.72 8.73
CA ASP A 136 4.76 12.19 7.57
C ASP A 136 4.78 10.64 7.51
N SER A 137 5.07 9.97 8.62
CA SER A 137 5.17 8.51 8.74
C SER A 137 3.84 7.79 8.48
N PHE A 138 2.70 8.48 8.59
CA PHE A 138 1.38 7.92 8.24
C PHE A 138 1.14 7.80 6.73
N ASN A 139 1.91 8.49 5.88
CA ASN A 139 1.84 8.32 4.42
C ASN A 139 2.21 6.91 3.94
N THR A 140 2.83 6.11 4.81
CA THR A 140 2.98 4.66 4.61
C THR A 140 1.63 3.97 4.40
N PHE A 141 0.60 4.40 5.13
CA PHE A 141 -0.73 3.77 5.14
C PHE A 141 -1.79 4.58 4.39
N PHE A 142 -1.61 5.89 4.23
CA PHE A 142 -2.55 6.77 3.53
C PHE A 142 -1.94 7.33 2.24
N SER A 143 -2.78 7.55 1.23
CA SER A 143 -2.47 8.38 0.07
C SER A 143 -3.18 9.73 0.22
N GLU A 144 -2.51 10.81 -0.17
CA GLU A 144 -3.09 12.15 -0.16
C GLU A 144 -3.63 12.50 -1.54
N THR A 145 -4.86 13.01 -1.58
CA THR A 145 -5.47 13.56 -2.80
C THR A 145 -5.24 15.06 -2.86
N GLY A 146 -5.31 15.65 -4.07
CA GLY A 146 -5.14 17.11 -4.25
C GLY A 146 -6.15 18.00 -3.51
N ALA A 147 -7.21 17.42 -2.92
CA ALA A 147 -8.19 18.11 -2.09
C ALA A 147 -7.88 18.03 -0.58
N GLY A 148 -6.68 17.56 -0.19
CA GLY A 148 -6.26 17.39 1.20
C GLY A 148 -6.89 16.17 1.91
N LYS A 149 -7.60 15.33 1.15
CA LYS A 149 -8.21 14.10 1.68
C LYS A 149 -7.19 12.96 1.69
N HIS A 150 -7.08 12.31 2.84
CA HIS A 150 -6.27 11.12 3.09
C HIS A 150 -7.11 9.87 2.87
N VAL A 151 -6.69 9.03 1.94
CA VAL A 151 -7.37 7.80 1.54
C VAL A 151 -6.51 6.61 1.96
N PRO A 152 -7.05 5.63 2.70
CA PRO A 152 -6.33 4.41 3.06
C PRO A 152 -5.80 3.65 1.84
N ARG A 153 -4.56 3.15 1.94
CA ARG A 153 -3.98 2.16 1.00
C ARG A 153 -4.50 0.77 1.37
N ALA A 154 -5.81 0.59 1.24
CA ALA A 154 -6.51 -0.63 1.63
C ALA A 154 -7.33 -1.20 0.47
N VAL A 155 -7.48 -2.52 0.45
CA VAL A 155 -8.46 -3.23 -0.37
C VAL A 155 -9.29 -4.12 0.55
N PHE A 156 -10.60 -4.06 0.43
CA PHE A 156 -11.55 -4.94 1.10
C PHE A 156 -12.17 -5.86 0.07
N VAL A 157 -12.12 -7.15 0.33
CA VAL A 157 -12.61 -8.18 -0.58
C VAL A 157 -13.49 -9.14 0.19
N ASP A 158 -14.70 -9.35 -0.31
CA ASP A 158 -15.52 -10.47 0.10
C ASP A 158 -16.30 -11.03 -1.09
N LEU A 159 -16.59 -12.33 -1.05
CA LEU A 159 -17.35 -13.01 -2.10
C LEU A 159 -18.87 -12.73 -1.97
N GLU A 160 -19.29 -12.20 -0.82
CA GLU A 160 -20.65 -11.72 -0.54
C GLU A 160 -20.66 -10.21 -0.18
N PRO A 161 -21.71 -9.45 -0.55
CA PRO A 161 -21.73 -8.01 -0.30
C PRO A 161 -21.95 -7.57 1.15
N THR A 162 -22.58 -8.40 2.01
CA THR A 162 -23.17 -7.99 3.29
C THR A 162 -22.24 -7.15 4.17
N VAL A 163 -21.06 -7.67 4.52
CA VAL A 163 -20.10 -6.97 5.39
C VAL A 163 -19.43 -5.76 4.75
N ILE A 164 -19.22 -5.76 3.43
CA ILE A 164 -18.63 -4.61 2.75
C ILE A 164 -19.68 -3.50 2.58
N ASP A 165 -20.96 -3.85 2.42
CA ASP A 165 -22.04 -2.86 2.37
C ASP A 165 -22.20 -2.12 3.72
N GLU A 166 -21.90 -2.78 4.84
CA GLU A 166 -21.79 -2.11 6.15
C GLU A 166 -20.67 -1.04 6.13
N VAL A 167 -19.52 -1.33 5.54
CA VAL A 167 -18.43 -0.35 5.39
C VAL A 167 -18.85 0.80 4.45
N ARG A 168 -19.57 0.50 3.36
CA ARG A 168 -20.08 1.51 2.41
C ARG A 168 -21.16 2.42 3.00
N THR A 169 -21.83 1.99 4.07
CA THR A 169 -22.93 2.76 4.70
C THR A 169 -22.57 3.28 6.09
N GLY A 170 -21.46 2.81 6.67
CA GLY A 170 -20.98 3.18 7.99
C GLY A 170 -20.37 4.58 8.10
N THR A 171 -19.83 4.87 9.29
CA THR A 171 -19.24 6.18 9.63
C THR A 171 -18.13 6.59 8.66
N TYR A 172 -17.26 5.65 8.31
CA TYR A 172 -16.10 5.84 7.43
C TYR A 172 -16.41 5.59 5.95
N ARG A 173 -17.68 5.63 5.54
CA ARG A 173 -18.09 5.42 4.12
C ARG A 173 -17.41 6.35 3.12
N GLN A 174 -16.98 7.53 3.58
CA GLN A 174 -16.30 8.51 2.74
C GLN A 174 -14.78 8.32 2.75
N LEU A 175 -14.23 7.55 3.67
CA LEU A 175 -12.77 7.39 3.81
C LEU A 175 -12.18 6.60 2.64
N PHE A 176 -12.78 5.45 2.32
CA PHE A 176 -12.29 4.53 1.30
C PHE A 176 -12.73 4.94 -0.10
N HIS A 177 -11.91 4.62 -1.10
CA HIS A 177 -12.32 4.76 -2.49
C HIS A 177 -13.29 3.62 -2.84
N PRO A 178 -14.43 3.86 -3.53
CA PRO A 178 -15.41 2.80 -3.83
C PRO A 178 -14.82 1.59 -4.56
N GLU A 179 -13.79 1.81 -5.39
CA GLU A 179 -13.10 0.75 -6.11
C GLU A 179 -12.20 -0.14 -5.23
N GLN A 180 -11.90 0.27 -4.00
CA GLN A 180 -11.20 -0.53 -3.00
C GLN A 180 -12.13 -1.50 -2.28
N LEU A 181 -13.45 -1.37 -2.44
CA LEU A 181 -14.48 -2.17 -1.77
C LEU A 181 -15.08 -3.16 -2.77
N ILE A 182 -14.54 -4.37 -2.83
CA ILE A 182 -14.81 -5.37 -3.87
C ILE A 182 -15.69 -6.48 -3.31
N THR A 183 -16.85 -6.69 -3.95
CA THR A 183 -17.85 -7.67 -3.51
C THR A 183 -18.20 -8.62 -4.64
N GLY A 184 -18.22 -9.92 -4.36
CA GLY A 184 -18.83 -10.93 -5.21
C GLY A 184 -20.36 -10.94 -5.10
N LYS A 185 -20.97 -11.97 -5.71
CA LYS A 185 -22.43 -12.21 -5.65
C LYS A 185 -22.79 -13.47 -4.88
N GLU A 186 -21.83 -14.37 -4.67
CA GLU A 186 -22.05 -15.69 -4.07
C GLU A 186 -20.95 -15.95 -3.04
N ASP A 187 -21.32 -16.38 -1.84
CA ASP A 187 -20.35 -16.75 -0.81
C ASP A 187 -19.68 -18.11 -1.10
N ALA A 188 -18.48 -18.30 -0.53
CA ALA A 188 -17.79 -19.59 -0.46
C ALA A 188 -18.50 -20.61 0.45
N ALA A 189 -19.51 -20.23 1.24
CA ALA A 189 -20.30 -21.11 2.11
C ALA A 189 -19.42 -21.93 3.07
N ASN A 190 -18.43 -21.28 3.69
CA ASN A 190 -17.42 -21.90 4.55
C ASN A 190 -16.61 -23.05 3.92
N ASN A 191 -16.53 -23.09 2.58
CA ASN A 191 -15.78 -24.11 1.85
C ASN A 191 -14.55 -23.51 1.17
N TYR A 192 -13.36 -23.95 1.61
CA TYR A 192 -12.08 -23.59 1.02
C TYR A 192 -12.06 -23.77 -0.51
N ALA A 193 -12.55 -24.91 -1.02
CA ALA A 193 -12.50 -25.20 -2.44
C ALA A 193 -13.37 -24.24 -3.26
N ARG A 194 -14.44 -23.71 -2.67
CA ARG A 194 -15.24 -22.66 -3.32
C ARG A 194 -14.47 -21.35 -3.40
N GLY A 195 -13.87 -20.95 -2.28
CA GLY A 195 -13.04 -19.74 -2.20
C GLY A 195 -11.80 -19.79 -3.10
N HIS A 196 -11.17 -20.96 -3.26
CA HIS A 196 -9.92 -21.09 -4.02
C HIS A 196 -10.14 -21.46 -5.50
N TYR A 197 -10.96 -22.48 -5.78
CA TYR A 197 -10.97 -23.12 -7.11
C TYR A 197 -12.12 -22.69 -8.02
N THR A 198 -13.23 -22.19 -7.47
CA THR A 198 -14.44 -21.87 -8.25
C THR A 198 -14.78 -20.39 -8.15
N ILE A 199 -15.53 -19.97 -7.13
CA ILE A 199 -16.03 -18.60 -6.97
C ILE A 199 -14.88 -17.59 -6.91
N GLY A 200 -13.81 -17.90 -6.16
CA GLY A 200 -12.67 -17.00 -6.07
C GLY A 200 -11.93 -16.76 -7.38
N LYS A 201 -11.93 -17.73 -8.30
CA LYS A 201 -11.30 -17.55 -9.62
C LYS A 201 -12.02 -16.52 -10.47
N GLU A 202 -13.31 -16.30 -10.25
CA GLU A 202 -14.07 -15.29 -10.99
C GLU A 202 -13.75 -13.87 -10.50
N LEU A 203 -13.36 -13.73 -9.22
CA LEU A 203 -13.11 -12.42 -8.59
C LEU A 203 -11.62 -12.03 -8.56
N ILE A 204 -10.70 -12.99 -8.62
CA ILE A 204 -9.26 -12.74 -8.40
C ILE A 204 -8.66 -11.71 -9.37
N ASP A 205 -9.02 -11.76 -10.66
CA ASP A 205 -8.47 -10.83 -11.66
C ASP A 205 -8.89 -9.38 -11.37
N LEU A 206 -10.13 -9.17 -10.93
CA LEU A 206 -10.61 -7.86 -10.50
C LEU A 206 -9.83 -7.36 -9.28
N VAL A 207 -9.62 -8.23 -8.29
CA VAL A 207 -8.88 -7.87 -7.06
C VAL A 207 -7.42 -7.51 -7.38
N LEU A 208 -6.75 -8.30 -8.22
CA LEU A 208 -5.38 -8.01 -8.66
C LEU A 208 -5.28 -6.69 -9.42
N ASP A 209 -6.25 -6.36 -10.29
CA ASP A 209 -6.29 -5.07 -10.98
C ASP A 209 -6.40 -3.89 -9.99
N ARG A 210 -7.22 -4.02 -8.94
CA ARG A 210 -7.34 -2.98 -7.91
C ARG A 210 -6.09 -2.86 -7.05
N ILE A 211 -5.47 -3.97 -6.68
CA ILE A 211 -4.19 -3.97 -5.95
C ILE A 211 -3.10 -3.32 -6.81
N ARG A 212 -3.05 -3.63 -8.11
CA ARG A 212 -2.11 -3.03 -9.05
C ARG A 212 -2.25 -1.52 -9.12
N LYS A 213 -3.48 -1.00 -9.24
CA LYS A 213 -3.74 0.45 -9.22
C LYS A 213 -3.23 1.12 -7.95
N LEU A 214 -3.35 0.47 -6.78
CA LEU A 214 -2.78 1.01 -5.54
C LEU A 214 -1.26 0.90 -5.49
N ALA A 215 -0.69 -0.18 -6.02
CA ALA A 215 0.75 -0.36 -6.12
C ALA A 215 1.38 0.70 -7.05
N ASP A 216 0.72 1.04 -8.16
CA ASP A 216 1.17 2.08 -9.11
C ASP A 216 1.13 3.50 -8.49
N GLN A 217 0.31 3.70 -7.45
CA GLN A 217 0.28 4.92 -6.64
C GLN A 217 1.34 4.93 -5.51
N CYS A 218 2.13 3.86 -5.36
CA CYS A 218 3.20 3.78 -4.38
C CYS A 218 4.54 4.05 -5.05
N THR A 219 5.32 4.96 -4.49
CA THR A 219 6.70 5.23 -4.94
C THR A 219 7.65 4.10 -4.51
N GLY A 220 7.39 3.45 -3.38
CA GLY A 220 8.21 2.40 -2.79
C GLY A 220 7.42 1.36 -2.00
N LEU A 221 6.52 0.65 -2.67
CA LEU A 221 5.77 -0.46 -2.07
C LEU A 221 6.72 -1.44 -1.38
N GLN A 222 6.58 -1.61 -0.06
CA GLN A 222 7.33 -2.58 0.74
C GLN A 222 6.70 -3.96 0.64
N GLY A 223 5.37 -4.01 0.70
CA GLY A 223 4.65 -5.25 0.84
C GLY A 223 3.18 -5.10 1.15
N PHE A 224 2.58 -6.24 1.48
CA PHE A 224 1.16 -6.40 1.74
C PHE A 224 0.94 -6.86 3.18
N LEU A 225 -0.06 -6.27 3.85
CA LEU A 225 -0.59 -6.73 5.13
C LEU A 225 -1.92 -7.40 4.85
N VAL A 226 -2.02 -8.72 5.03
CA VAL A 226 -3.18 -9.52 4.64
C VAL A 226 -3.94 -9.97 5.88
N PHE A 227 -5.18 -9.51 6.04
CA PHE A 227 -6.05 -9.81 7.18
C PHE A 227 -7.14 -10.78 6.73
N HIS A 228 -7.24 -11.93 7.38
CA HIS A 228 -8.19 -12.97 7.01
C HIS A 228 -8.46 -13.95 8.17
N SER A 229 -9.40 -14.88 7.99
CA SER A 229 -9.65 -15.98 8.93
C SER A 229 -9.25 -17.33 8.36
N PHE A 230 -8.77 -18.25 9.20
CA PHE A 230 -8.59 -19.65 8.79
C PHE A 230 -9.90 -20.43 8.66
N GLY A 231 -10.91 -20.10 9.47
CA GLY A 231 -12.17 -20.87 9.52
C GLY A 231 -13.17 -20.59 8.40
N GLY A 232 -13.07 -19.44 7.72
CA GLY A 232 -14.01 -19.03 6.67
C GLY A 232 -13.61 -19.52 5.28
N GLY A 233 -14.58 -19.77 4.40
CA GLY A 233 -14.32 -20.23 3.02
C GLY A 233 -13.62 -19.17 2.16
N THR A 234 -14.05 -17.91 2.26
CA THR A 234 -13.40 -16.76 1.64
C THR A 234 -12.06 -16.47 2.31
N GLY A 235 -12.06 -16.34 3.64
CA GLY A 235 -10.87 -16.00 4.41
C GLY A 235 -9.73 -17.01 4.27
N SER A 236 -10.01 -18.30 4.13
CA SER A 236 -8.98 -19.31 3.84
C SER A 236 -8.73 -19.40 2.34
N GLY A 237 -9.69 -19.92 1.58
CA GLY A 237 -9.53 -20.30 0.18
C GLY A 237 -9.19 -19.15 -0.77
N PHE A 238 -9.89 -18.02 -0.66
CA PHE A 238 -9.59 -16.86 -1.51
C PHE A 238 -8.24 -16.24 -1.15
N THR A 239 -7.89 -16.19 0.15
CA THR A 239 -6.59 -15.68 0.58
C THR A 239 -5.45 -16.53 0.05
N SER A 240 -5.53 -17.86 0.10
CA SER A 240 -4.48 -18.72 -0.47
C SER A 240 -4.30 -18.47 -1.97
N LEU A 241 -5.41 -18.38 -2.71
CA LEU A 241 -5.38 -18.05 -4.14
C LEU A 241 -4.74 -16.68 -4.38
N LEU A 242 -5.10 -15.67 -3.58
CA LEU A 242 -4.53 -14.33 -3.69
C LEU A 242 -3.03 -14.31 -3.38
N MET A 243 -2.59 -15.03 -2.36
CA MET A 243 -1.19 -15.12 -1.95
C MET A 243 -0.30 -15.78 -3.01
N GLU A 244 -0.81 -16.80 -3.69
CA GLU A 244 -0.13 -17.40 -4.85
C GLU A 244 0.08 -16.35 -5.95
N ARG A 245 -0.98 -15.61 -6.31
CA ARG A 245 -0.92 -14.58 -7.36
C ARG A 245 -0.04 -13.40 -6.98
N LEU A 246 -0.11 -12.93 -5.74
CA LEU A 246 0.79 -11.87 -5.23
C LEU A 246 2.25 -12.32 -5.21
N SER A 247 2.51 -13.61 -5.02
CA SER A 247 3.88 -14.14 -5.07
C SER A 247 4.42 -14.20 -6.51
N VAL A 248 3.55 -14.39 -7.50
CA VAL A 248 3.90 -14.31 -8.93
C VAL A 248 4.14 -12.85 -9.34
N ASP A 249 3.19 -11.96 -9.07
CA ASP A 249 3.25 -10.57 -9.54
C ASP A 249 4.23 -9.71 -8.72
N TYR A 250 4.39 -10.01 -7.43
CA TYR A 250 5.17 -9.21 -6.47
C TYR A 250 6.14 -10.08 -5.65
N GLY A 251 6.88 -10.97 -6.32
CA GLY A 251 7.75 -11.96 -5.67
C GLY A 251 8.78 -11.41 -4.68
N LYS A 252 9.32 -10.21 -4.92
CA LYS A 252 10.31 -9.54 -4.04
C LYS A 252 9.69 -8.73 -2.89
N LYS A 253 8.36 -8.60 -2.84
CA LYS A 253 7.66 -7.80 -1.83
C LYS A 253 7.26 -8.66 -0.64
N SER A 254 7.41 -8.11 0.57
CA SER A 254 7.02 -8.80 1.80
C SER A 254 5.50 -8.99 1.85
N LYS A 255 5.07 -10.09 2.43
CA LYS A 255 3.65 -10.40 2.66
C LYS A 255 3.54 -10.84 4.11
N LEU A 256 2.82 -10.07 4.92
CA LEU A 256 2.60 -10.37 6.34
C LEU A 256 1.13 -10.72 6.52
N GLU A 257 0.85 -11.80 7.22
CA GLU A 257 -0.50 -12.31 7.42
C GLU A 257 -0.96 -12.08 8.87
N PHE A 258 -2.17 -11.57 9.02
CA PHE A 258 -2.92 -11.45 10.26
C PHE A 258 -4.09 -12.42 10.19
N SER A 259 -3.81 -13.66 10.55
CA SER A 259 -4.76 -14.77 10.43
C SER A 259 -5.51 -14.99 11.74
N ILE A 260 -6.83 -14.91 11.69
CA ILE A 260 -7.70 -15.15 12.84
C ILE A 260 -7.85 -16.65 13.02
N TYR A 261 -7.29 -17.14 14.12
CA TYR A 261 -7.40 -18.53 14.51
C TYR A 261 -8.80 -18.83 15.08
N PRO A 262 -9.48 -19.88 14.61
CA PRO A 262 -10.82 -20.19 15.07
C PRO A 262 -10.80 -20.69 16.51
N ALA A 263 -11.79 -20.28 17.29
CA ALA A 263 -12.01 -20.78 18.65
C ALA A 263 -13.39 -21.47 18.72
N PRO A 264 -13.51 -22.65 19.36
CA PRO A 264 -14.78 -23.40 19.44
C PRO A 264 -15.96 -22.61 19.98
N GLN A 265 -15.70 -21.59 20.80
CA GLN A 265 -16.73 -20.76 21.45
C GLN A 265 -17.39 -19.75 20.50
N VAL A 266 -16.73 -19.38 19.39
CA VAL A 266 -17.18 -18.33 18.46
C VAL A 266 -17.15 -18.76 17.00
N SER A 267 -16.77 -20.02 16.72
CA SER A 267 -16.74 -20.54 15.34
C SER A 267 -18.14 -20.81 14.80
N THR A 268 -18.40 -20.33 13.59
CA THR A 268 -19.61 -20.63 12.81
C THR A 268 -19.42 -21.81 11.84
N ALA A 269 -18.18 -22.29 11.65
CA ALA A 269 -17.86 -23.40 10.76
C ALA A 269 -17.57 -24.69 11.54
N VAL A 270 -18.15 -25.81 11.11
CA VAL A 270 -17.90 -27.17 11.66
C VAL A 270 -16.72 -27.85 10.94
N GLN A 271 -16.37 -27.41 9.73
CA GLN A 271 -15.29 -27.96 8.88
C GLN A 271 -13.91 -27.28 9.10
N LEU A 272 -13.59 -26.90 10.34
CA LEU A 272 -12.37 -26.13 10.66
C LEU A 272 -11.09 -26.89 10.29
N SER A 273 -11.02 -28.19 10.57
CA SER A 273 -9.78 -28.97 10.40
C SER A 273 -9.32 -29.13 8.95
N VAL A 274 -10.22 -29.11 7.96
CA VAL A 274 -9.83 -29.29 6.55
C VAL A 274 -9.31 -27.97 5.95
N SER A 275 -9.92 -26.85 6.32
CA SER A 275 -9.51 -25.51 5.86
C SER A 275 -8.21 -25.04 6.50
N GLU A 276 -7.85 -25.58 7.68
CA GLU A 276 -6.60 -25.29 8.39
C GLU A 276 -5.39 -26.05 7.82
N ILE A 277 -5.56 -27.31 7.40
CA ILE A 277 -4.44 -28.19 7.00
C ILE A 277 -3.93 -27.92 5.57
N THR A 278 -4.69 -27.17 4.77
CA THR A 278 -4.38 -26.92 3.34
C THR A 278 -3.64 -25.61 3.05
N ASN A 279 -3.30 -24.82 4.07
CA ASN A 279 -2.45 -23.62 3.97
C ASN A 279 -0.98 -23.92 4.26
#